data_AF-A0A6L0XTB7-F1
#
_entry.id   AF-A0A6L0XTB7-F1
#
_cell.length_a   1.000
_cell.length_b   1.000
_cell.length_c   1.000
_cell.angle_alpha   90.00
_cell.angle_beta   90.00
_cell.angle_gamma   90.00
#
_symmetry.space_group_name_H-M   'P 1'
#
loop_
_entity.id
_entity.type
_entity.pdbx_description
1 polymer ?
#
loop_
_entity_poly.entity_id
_entity_poly.type
_entity_poly.pdbx_seq_one_letter_code
_entity_poly.pdbx_strand_id
1 'polypeptide(L)'
;MEYKGNALSPVDAEISIRQLRSFSMEEVGTSSWKDQREAIERLNMCTHSNAMQKTDDFVKSFLLEHDKLGDVLHELLLMEVWRQRVLPGVVEAVTHNPTATYMYCSYESVLVNLLECICFYEEVVAGFGDDVLELIDYCWRQVVRLFSEKSIGEVPIAAAKESPLAYLEQQLREQRIQRAMGCISLLWFVTDRLEALPLSAMNSILRKNDIPFGLAEVLLLQPWLRRSAGVVQKFHKGAFVVAPGNESERVCVPEAHAWFCMHKLLCDAECRRQYQYTQNKKATLLRVRSLLNETLLDQLPALQDVQRALEELSFMEPPTGTEEKFRSTLVIEQVPRLMSAIDLPSADWAAQVERMKRLLSDRSEAVSDAVRMSQLFDLMFADHH
;
A
#
# COMPACT_ATOMS: atom_id res chain seq x y z
N MET A 1 -3.68 -9.52 9.50
CA MET A 1 -3.66 -10.29 10.76
C MET A 1 -5.09 -10.31 11.29
N GLU A 2 -5.67 -11.47 11.62
CA GLU A 2 -7.00 -11.52 12.25
C GLU A 2 -6.82 -11.47 13.78
N TYR A 3 -6.77 -10.26 14.33
CA TYR A 3 -6.73 -10.06 15.77
C TYR A 3 -8.15 -9.76 16.28
N LYS A 4 -8.57 -10.44 17.38
CA LYS A 4 -9.90 -10.29 17.98
C LYS A 4 -9.88 -9.81 19.44
N GLY A 5 -8.69 -9.59 20.00
CA GLY A 5 -8.53 -9.10 21.37
C GLY A 5 -8.63 -7.57 21.48
N ASN A 6 -8.44 -7.05 22.68
CA ASN A 6 -8.27 -5.61 22.93
C ASN A 6 -6.80 -5.34 23.25
N ALA A 7 -6.04 -4.86 22.27
CA ALA A 7 -4.62 -4.55 22.47
C ALA A 7 -4.42 -3.31 23.34
N LEU A 8 -5.36 -2.37 23.29
CA LEU A 8 -5.41 -1.15 24.11
C LEU A 8 -6.86 -0.88 24.54
N SER A 9 -7.02 -0.26 25.70
CA SER A 9 -8.30 0.39 26.02
C SER A 9 -8.48 1.66 25.18
N PRO A 10 -9.71 2.15 24.95
CA PRO A 10 -9.92 3.40 24.23
C PRO A 10 -9.14 4.59 24.82
N VAL A 11 -9.00 4.65 26.15
CA VAL A 11 -8.25 5.71 26.84
C VAL A 11 -6.75 5.63 26.55
N ASP A 12 -6.18 4.42 26.60
CA ASP A 12 -4.75 4.23 26.30
C ASP A 12 -4.43 4.49 24.83
N ALA A 13 -5.36 4.14 23.94
CA ALA A 13 -5.26 4.42 22.51
C ALA A 13 -5.31 5.92 22.24
N GLU A 14 -6.22 6.67 22.87
CA GLU A 14 -6.28 8.14 22.74
C GLU A 14 -4.96 8.78 23.21
N ILE A 15 -4.43 8.37 24.37
CA ILE A 15 -3.16 8.88 24.90
C ILE A 15 -2.02 8.61 23.91
N SER A 16 -1.97 7.40 23.36
CA SER A 16 -0.96 7.00 22.38
C SER A 16 -1.05 7.82 21.09
N ILE A 17 -2.28 8.04 20.58
CA ILE A 17 -2.53 8.85 19.38
C ILE A 17 -2.09 10.30 19.59
N ARG A 18 -2.43 10.90 20.74
CA ARG A 18 -2.04 12.29 21.05
C ARG A 18 -0.53 12.50 21.11
N GLN A 19 0.22 11.44 21.42
CA GLN A 19 1.68 11.47 21.50
C GLN A 19 2.37 11.23 20.16
N LEU A 20 1.64 10.82 19.12
CA LEU A 20 2.21 10.61 17.80
C LEU A 20 2.89 11.89 17.30
N ARG A 21 4.06 11.74 16.68
CA ARG A 21 4.79 12.84 16.04
C ARG A 21 5.56 12.36 14.83
N SER A 22 5.83 13.29 13.93
CA SER A 22 6.74 13.09 12.81
C SER A 22 8.21 13.01 13.29
N PHE A 23 8.92 11.97 12.85
CA PHE A 23 10.33 11.73 13.16
C PHE A 23 11.23 12.04 11.97
N SER A 24 12.44 12.53 12.23
CA SER A 24 13.49 12.64 11.21
C SER A 24 14.15 11.28 10.90
N MET A 25 14.85 11.19 9.78
CA MET A 25 15.61 9.99 9.41
C MET A 25 16.69 9.65 10.47
N GLU A 26 17.24 10.67 11.12
CA GLU A 26 18.23 10.54 12.19
C GLU A 26 17.69 9.85 13.44
N GLU A 27 16.40 9.99 13.70
CA GLU A 27 15.73 9.45 14.87
C GLU A 27 15.24 8.00 14.68
N VAL A 28 15.26 7.48 13.44
CA VAL A 28 14.90 6.08 13.19
C VAL A 28 15.82 5.15 13.97
N GLY A 29 15.21 4.30 14.80
CA GLY A 29 15.91 3.37 15.70
C GLY A 29 16.22 3.92 17.09
N THR A 30 15.88 5.17 17.40
CA THR A 30 15.92 5.69 18.78
C THR A 30 14.83 5.05 19.64
N SER A 31 14.98 5.09 20.97
CA SER A 31 13.94 4.58 21.88
C SER A 31 12.58 5.24 21.62
N SER A 32 12.55 6.56 21.44
CA SER A 32 11.29 7.28 21.18
C SER A 32 10.62 6.83 19.88
N TRP A 33 11.40 6.55 18.84
CA TRP A 33 10.86 6.04 17.58
C TRP A 33 10.35 4.60 17.75
N LYS A 34 11.08 3.75 18.49
CA LYS A 34 10.66 2.38 18.81
C LYS A 34 9.37 2.35 19.62
N ASP A 35 9.20 3.28 20.57
CA ASP A 35 7.98 3.43 21.36
C ASP A 35 6.76 3.79 20.49
N GLN A 36 6.90 4.74 19.54
CA GLN A 36 5.84 5.07 18.58
C GLN A 36 5.54 3.91 17.62
N ARG A 37 6.57 3.22 17.11
CA ARG A 37 6.39 2.03 16.26
C ARG A 37 5.58 0.94 16.98
N GLU A 38 5.83 0.75 18.26
CA GLU A 38 5.08 -0.18 19.10
C GLU A 38 3.63 0.28 19.30
N ALA A 39 3.40 1.57 19.56
CA ALA A 39 2.07 2.16 19.66
C ALA A 39 1.27 1.97 18.36
N ILE A 40 1.87 2.26 17.20
CA ILE A 40 1.24 2.09 15.88
C ILE A 40 0.82 0.64 15.63
N GLU A 41 1.63 -0.35 16.01
CA GLU A 41 1.24 -1.77 15.89
C GLU A 41 0.02 -2.09 16.74
N ARG A 42 -0.01 -1.61 18.00
CA ARG A 42 -1.15 -1.84 18.88
C ARG A 42 -2.41 -1.14 18.38
N LEU A 43 -2.29 0.06 17.81
CA LEU A 43 -3.39 0.77 17.15
C LEU A 43 -3.89 -0.01 15.93
N ASN A 44 -2.99 -0.53 15.09
CA ASN A 44 -3.34 -1.40 13.96
C ASN A 44 -4.10 -2.65 14.41
N MET A 45 -3.67 -3.29 15.51
CA MET A 45 -4.39 -4.41 16.11
C MET A 45 -5.80 -4.02 16.58
N CYS A 46 -5.95 -2.85 17.24
CA CYS A 46 -7.25 -2.36 17.69
C CYS A 46 -8.21 -2.13 16.51
N THR A 47 -7.74 -1.46 15.46
CA THR A 47 -8.54 -1.20 14.25
C THR A 47 -9.00 -2.50 13.57
N HIS A 48 -8.12 -3.51 13.45
CA HIS A 48 -8.52 -4.82 12.93
C HIS A 48 -9.53 -5.53 13.83
N SER A 49 -9.37 -5.43 15.16
CA SER A 49 -10.34 -6.00 16.11
C SER A 49 -11.71 -5.33 15.99
N ASN A 50 -11.75 -4.00 15.94
CA ASN A 50 -12.97 -3.22 15.75
C ASN A 50 -13.70 -3.65 14.45
N ALA A 51 -12.97 -3.79 13.35
CA ALA A 51 -13.53 -4.26 12.08
C ALA A 51 -14.10 -5.69 12.16
N MET A 52 -13.40 -6.61 12.85
CA MET A 52 -13.87 -7.99 13.06
C MET A 52 -15.11 -8.06 13.95
N GLN A 53 -15.17 -7.22 14.99
CA GLN A 53 -16.31 -7.12 15.91
C GLN A 53 -17.47 -6.29 15.32
N LYS A 54 -17.26 -5.62 14.19
CA LYS A 54 -18.22 -4.71 13.53
C LYS A 54 -18.66 -3.57 14.46
N THR A 55 -17.73 -3.07 15.26
CA THR A 55 -17.91 -1.91 16.14
C THR A 55 -17.37 -0.65 15.46
N ASP A 56 -17.76 0.53 15.98
CA ASP A 56 -17.15 1.77 15.51
C ASP A 56 -15.67 1.79 15.89
N ASP A 57 -14.83 2.20 14.94
CA ASP A 57 -13.40 2.21 15.15
C ASP A 57 -12.97 3.50 15.84
N PHE A 58 -12.72 3.44 17.15
CA PHE A 58 -12.28 4.60 17.92
C PHE A 58 -10.89 5.12 17.49
N VAL A 59 -10.05 4.28 16.87
CA VAL A 59 -8.71 4.68 16.42
C VAL A 59 -8.83 5.73 15.31
N LYS A 60 -9.69 5.51 14.30
CA LYS A 60 -9.93 6.54 13.26
C LYS A 60 -10.46 7.84 13.87
N SER A 61 -11.36 7.75 14.84
CA SER A 61 -12.02 8.92 15.45
C SER A 61 -11.01 9.78 16.18
N PHE A 62 -10.13 9.17 16.98
CA PHE A 62 -9.07 9.88 17.67
C PHE A 62 -7.98 10.40 16.72
N LEU A 63 -7.63 9.67 15.65
CA LEU A 63 -6.68 10.16 14.65
C LEU A 63 -7.20 11.44 13.95
N LEU A 64 -8.51 11.50 13.68
CA LEU A 64 -9.17 12.67 13.12
C LEU A 64 -9.27 13.81 14.15
N GLU A 65 -9.74 13.52 15.36
CA GLU A 65 -9.94 14.51 16.42
C GLU A 65 -8.64 15.23 16.80
N HIS A 66 -7.53 14.50 16.85
CA HIS A 66 -6.23 15.02 17.27
C HIS A 66 -5.31 15.41 16.10
N ASP A 67 -5.82 15.41 14.87
CA ASP A 67 -5.10 15.79 13.64
C ASP A 67 -3.80 15.00 13.42
N LYS A 68 -3.89 13.67 13.52
CA LYS A 68 -2.74 12.75 13.50
C LYS A 68 -2.58 11.92 12.22
N LEU A 69 -3.45 12.11 11.24
CA LEU A 69 -3.33 11.46 9.94
C LEU A 69 -2.02 11.84 9.22
N GLY A 70 -1.64 13.13 9.28
CA GLY A 70 -0.39 13.61 8.70
C GLY A 70 0.85 12.98 9.34
N ASP A 71 0.87 12.79 10.66
CA ASP A 71 1.97 12.14 11.38
C ASP A 71 2.12 10.66 10.96
N VAL A 72 1.00 9.92 10.84
CA VAL A 72 1.01 8.52 10.38
C VAL A 72 1.49 8.43 8.92
N LEU A 73 1.03 9.33 8.05
CA LEU A 73 1.46 9.38 6.66
C LEU A 73 2.94 9.76 6.52
N HIS A 74 3.41 10.73 7.30
CA HIS A 74 4.83 11.08 7.36
C HIS A 74 5.67 9.85 7.73
N GLU A 75 5.25 9.08 8.74
CA GLU A 75 5.97 7.88 9.16
C GLU A 75 5.98 6.79 8.08
N LEU A 76 4.90 6.62 7.32
CA LEU A 76 4.87 5.73 6.15
C LEU A 76 5.93 6.13 5.12
N LEU A 77 5.99 7.42 4.76
CA LEU A 77 6.95 7.93 3.79
C LEU A 77 8.39 7.86 4.31
N LEU A 78 8.59 8.10 5.61
CA LEU A 78 9.89 7.95 6.27
C LEU A 78 10.43 6.53 6.11
N MET A 79 9.57 5.53 6.35
CA MET A 79 9.94 4.13 6.20
C MET A 79 10.09 3.71 4.73
N GLU A 80 9.34 4.32 3.81
CA GLU A 80 9.59 4.16 2.37
C GLU A 80 11.01 4.59 2.00
N VAL A 81 11.45 5.76 2.47
CA VAL A 81 12.78 6.33 2.18
C VAL A 81 13.86 5.52 2.88
N TRP A 82 13.67 5.14 4.15
CA TRP A 82 14.60 4.27 4.87
C TRP A 82 14.85 2.95 4.11
N ARG A 83 13.78 2.30 3.63
CA ARG A 83 13.87 1.08 2.83
C ARG A 83 14.64 1.29 1.51
N GLN A 84 14.56 2.46 0.89
CA GLN A 84 15.22 2.73 -0.39
C GLN A 84 16.67 3.17 -0.22
N ARG A 85 16.96 4.03 0.76
CA ARG A 85 18.25 4.68 0.93
C ARG A 85 19.16 3.97 1.93
N VAL A 86 18.58 3.37 2.97
CA VAL A 86 19.34 2.82 4.12
C VAL A 86 19.42 1.30 4.06
N LEU A 87 18.30 0.60 3.86
CA LEU A 87 18.25 -0.87 3.86
C LEU A 87 19.31 -1.53 2.95
N PRO A 88 19.58 -1.09 1.71
CA PRO A 88 20.61 -1.70 0.87
C PRO A 88 22.01 -1.67 1.51
N GLY A 89 22.31 -0.63 2.28
CA GLY A 89 23.58 -0.47 2.98
C GLY A 89 23.69 -1.27 4.28
N VAL A 90 22.56 -1.72 4.86
CA VAL A 90 22.52 -2.47 6.14
C VAL A 90 22.02 -3.91 5.99
N VAL A 91 21.80 -4.39 4.76
CA VAL A 91 21.17 -5.70 4.48
C VAL A 91 21.88 -6.87 5.16
N GLU A 92 23.21 -6.84 5.20
CA GLU A 92 24.03 -7.88 5.85
C GLU A 92 23.82 -7.93 7.37
N ALA A 93 23.69 -6.75 8.00
CA ALA A 93 23.42 -6.65 9.44
C ALA A 93 22.00 -7.14 9.78
N VAL A 94 21.03 -6.89 8.89
CA VAL A 94 19.64 -7.35 9.05
C VAL A 94 19.51 -8.85 8.82
N THR A 95 20.27 -9.42 7.89
CA THR A 95 20.21 -10.84 7.51
C THR A 95 20.38 -11.79 8.70
N HIS A 96 21.19 -11.41 9.68
CA HIS A 96 21.49 -12.22 10.86
C HIS A 96 20.70 -11.78 12.10
N ASN A 97 19.75 -10.83 11.95
CA ASN A 97 18.99 -10.25 13.04
C ASN A 97 17.47 -10.27 12.71
N PRO A 98 16.77 -11.38 13.03
CA PRO A 98 15.32 -11.49 12.78
C PRO A 98 14.51 -10.36 13.43
N THR A 99 14.98 -9.87 14.59
CA THR A 99 14.35 -8.76 15.30
C THR A 99 14.39 -7.48 14.46
N ALA A 100 15.53 -7.17 13.86
CA ALA A 100 15.68 -6.03 12.96
C ALA A 100 14.79 -6.13 11.71
N THR A 101 14.63 -7.33 11.15
CA THR A 101 13.73 -7.54 10.02
C THR A 101 12.29 -7.12 10.35
N TYR A 102 11.76 -7.52 11.51
CA TYR A 102 10.41 -7.11 11.92
C TYR A 102 10.32 -5.65 12.36
N MET A 103 11.30 -5.17 13.14
CA MET A 103 11.27 -3.81 13.69
C MET A 103 11.37 -2.74 12.60
N TYR A 104 12.20 -2.96 11.58
CA TYR A 104 12.46 -1.96 10.53
C TYR A 104 11.86 -2.34 9.18
N CYS A 105 12.11 -3.55 8.68
CA CYS A 105 11.71 -3.91 7.31
C CYS A 105 10.21 -4.17 7.17
N SER A 106 9.58 -4.77 8.18
CA SER A 106 8.14 -5.03 8.18
C SER A 106 7.30 -3.81 8.53
N TYR A 107 7.87 -2.77 9.14
CA TYR A 107 7.09 -1.68 9.74
C TYR A 107 6.30 -0.87 8.71
N GLU A 108 6.86 -0.64 7.52
CA GLU A 108 6.12 -0.02 6.41
C GLU A 108 4.82 -0.79 6.10
N SER A 109 4.84 -2.13 6.18
CA SER A 109 3.63 -2.95 5.96
C SER A 109 2.60 -2.79 7.07
N VAL A 110 3.02 -2.54 8.31
CA VAL A 110 2.12 -2.28 9.45
C VAL A 110 1.39 -0.96 9.25
N LEU A 111 2.12 0.08 8.81
CA LEU A 111 1.55 1.39 8.48
C LEU A 111 0.56 1.30 7.32
N VAL A 112 0.90 0.55 6.26
CA VAL A 112 -0.04 0.29 5.14
C VAL A 112 -1.29 -0.44 5.62
N ASN A 113 -1.17 -1.44 6.49
CA ASN A 113 -2.33 -2.17 7.01
C ASN A 113 -3.24 -1.29 7.88
N LEU A 114 -2.64 -0.44 8.73
CA LEU A 114 -3.39 0.53 9.54
C LEU A 114 -4.17 1.46 8.62
N LEU A 115 -3.48 2.07 7.66
CA LEU A 115 -4.08 2.98 6.67
C LEU A 115 -5.16 2.28 5.84
N GLU A 116 -4.93 1.05 5.37
CA GLU A 116 -5.92 0.28 4.61
C GLU A 116 -7.21 0.13 5.42
N CYS A 117 -7.10 -0.12 6.72
CA CYS A 117 -8.27 -0.32 7.55
C CYS A 117 -8.98 0.99 7.94
N ILE A 118 -8.25 2.09 8.22
CA ILE A 118 -8.89 3.37 8.56
C ILE A 118 -9.39 4.14 7.34
N CYS A 119 -8.74 4.02 6.18
CA CYS A 119 -9.17 4.67 4.93
C CYS A 119 -10.43 4.03 4.33
N PHE A 120 -10.87 2.88 4.85
CA PHE A 120 -12.20 2.36 4.53
C PHE A 120 -13.32 3.38 4.84
N TYR A 121 -13.10 4.23 5.86
CA TYR A 121 -14.02 5.28 6.26
C TYR A 121 -13.78 6.56 5.46
N GLU A 122 -14.84 7.13 4.90
CA GLU A 122 -14.80 8.31 4.05
C GLU A 122 -14.20 9.53 4.75
N GLU A 123 -14.51 9.69 6.04
CA GLU A 123 -14.06 10.81 6.87
C GLU A 123 -12.53 10.83 7.00
N VAL A 124 -11.89 9.66 6.97
CA VAL A 124 -10.43 9.54 7.01
C VAL A 124 -9.82 9.96 5.68
N VAL A 125 -10.39 9.50 4.56
CA VAL A 125 -9.92 9.89 3.22
C VAL A 125 -10.06 11.39 3.01
N ALA A 126 -11.20 11.98 3.38
CA ALA A 126 -11.42 13.42 3.35
C ALA A 126 -10.50 14.16 4.35
N GLY A 127 -10.24 13.57 5.51
CA GLY A 127 -9.39 14.12 6.57
C GLY A 127 -7.93 14.35 6.17
N PHE A 128 -7.41 13.64 5.16
CA PHE A 128 -6.08 13.91 4.62
C PHE A 128 -5.96 15.27 3.90
N GLY A 129 -7.06 15.85 3.43
CA GLY A 129 -7.03 17.12 2.70
C GLY A 129 -6.02 17.09 1.54
N ASP A 130 -5.08 18.05 1.54
CA ASP A 130 -4.03 18.16 0.53
C ASP A 130 -2.97 17.03 0.60
N ASP A 131 -2.77 16.43 1.78
CA ASP A 131 -1.78 15.37 1.98
C ASP A 131 -2.18 14.05 1.33
N VAL A 132 -3.43 13.92 0.87
CA VAL A 132 -3.90 12.76 0.09
C VAL A 132 -3.05 12.52 -1.17
N LEU A 133 -2.42 13.58 -1.71
CA LEU A 133 -1.51 13.48 -2.86
C LEU A 133 -0.29 12.61 -2.57
N GLU A 134 0.24 12.68 -1.34
CA GLU A 134 1.35 11.82 -0.90
C GLU A 134 0.92 10.37 -0.80
N LEU A 135 -0.29 10.11 -0.31
CA LEU A 135 -0.84 8.76 -0.22
C LEU A 135 -1.06 8.16 -1.61
N ILE A 136 -1.65 8.91 -2.55
CA ILE A 136 -1.82 8.49 -3.95
C ILE A 136 -0.47 8.12 -4.57
N ASP A 137 0.51 9.01 -4.46
CA ASP A 137 1.83 8.79 -5.05
C ASP A 137 2.56 7.61 -4.39
N TYR A 138 2.49 7.48 -3.06
CA TYR A 138 3.05 6.35 -2.32
C TYR A 138 2.46 5.04 -2.81
N CYS A 139 1.13 4.94 -2.84
CA CYS A 139 0.44 3.73 -3.26
C CYS A 139 0.78 3.38 -4.70
N TRP A 140 0.78 4.36 -5.60
CA TRP A 140 1.13 4.13 -6.99
C TRP A 140 2.59 3.68 -7.16
N ARG A 141 3.54 4.28 -6.43
CA ARG A 141 4.95 3.83 -6.42
C ARG A 141 5.08 2.37 -5.95
N GLN A 142 4.27 1.91 -4.99
CA GLN A 142 4.30 0.50 -4.58
C GLN A 142 3.72 -0.41 -5.66
N VAL A 143 2.61 -0.02 -6.29
CA VAL A 143 1.94 -0.82 -7.33
C VAL A 143 2.79 -0.95 -8.59
N VAL A 144 3.41 0.15 -9.07
CA VAL A 144 4.27 0.13 -10.26
C VAL A 144 5.47 -0.81 -10.11
N ARG A 145 5.97 -1.01 -8.88
CA ARG A 145 7.07 -1.96 -8.64
C ARG A 145 6.71 -3.41 -9.00
N LEU A 146 5.42 -3.77 -8.99
CA LEU A 146 4.97 -5.10 -9.39
C LEU A 146 5.36 -5.43 -10.84
N PHE A 147 5.41 -4.43 -11.73
CA PHE A 147 5.83 -4.62 -13.12
C PHE A 147 7.31 -4.99 -13.26
N SER A 148 8.12 -4.72 -12.23
CA SER A 148 9.54 -5.10 -12.18
C SER A 148 9.76 -6.46 -11.49
N GLU A 149 8.72 -7.06 -10.90
CA GLU A 149 8.81 -8.34 -10.21
C GLU A 149 8.80 -9.49 -11.22
N LYS A 150 9.96 -10.11 -11.42
CA LYS A 150 10.10 -11.31 -12.25
C LYS A 150 9.31 -12.45 -11.62
N SER A 151 8.69 -13.30 -12.44
CA SER A 151 7.99 -14.50 -11.97
C SER A 151 6.94 -14.23 -10.87
N ILE A 152 6.28 -13.06 -10.89
CA ILE A 152 5.25 -12.73 -9.90
C ILE A 152 4.04 -13.67 -9.95
N GLY A 153 3.73 -14.19 -11.14
CA GLY A 153 2.67 -15.18 -11.37
C GLY A 153 3.07 -16.62 -11.12
N GLU A 154 4.29 -16.89 -10.64
CA GLU A 154 4.77 -18.23 -10.34
C GLU A 154 4.72 -18.49 -8.83
N VAL A 155 4.38 -19.72 -8.42
CA VAL A 155 4.50 -20.10 -7.01
C VAL A 155 5.99 -20.16 -6.67
N PRO A 156 6.46 -19.44 -5.62
CA PRO A 156 7.86 -19.49 -5.23
C PRO A 156 8.28 -20.93 -4.97
N ILE A 157 9.36 -21.35 -5.61
CA ILE A 157 10.01 -22.61 -5.23
C ILE A 157 10.47 -22.40 -3.79
N ALA A 158 10.06 -23.28 -2.88
CA ALA A 158 10.50 -23.21 -1.49
C ALA A 158 12.02 -23.05 -1.48
N ALA A 159 12.53 -21.97 -0.89
CA ALA A 159 13.94 -21.65 -0.76
C ALA A 159 14.63 -22.64 0.21
N ALA A 160 14.42 -23.93 0.00
CA ALA A 160 14.91 -25.00 0.83
C ALA A 160 16.45 -25.00 0.74
N LYS A 161 17.06 -24.40 1.77
CA LYS A 161 18.52 -24.36 2.04
C LYS A 161 19.34 -23.37 1.21
N GLU A 162 18.76 -22.27 0.75
CA GLU A 162 19.54 -21.16 0.22
C GLU A 162 19.94 -20.21 1.38
N SER A 163 21.06 -19.49 1.22
CA SER A 163 21.72 -18.71 2.28
C SER A 163 20.77 -17.81 3.10
N PRO A 164 21.13 -17.40 4.34
CA PRO A 164 20.34 -16.44 5.13
C PRO A 164 19.93 -15.18 4.35
N LEU A 165 20.82 -14.71 3.47
CA LEU A 165 20.55 -13.55 2.60
C LEU A 165 19.42 -13.84 1.60
N ALA A 166 19.44 -15.01 0.95
CA ALA A 166 18.39 -15.41 0.01
C ALA A 166 17.02 -15.53 0.70
N TYR A 167 17.00 -16.03 1.94
CA TYR A 167 15.79 -16.06 2.75
C TYR A 167 15.25 -14.65 3.06
N LEU A 168 16.13 -13.73 3.47
CA LEU A 168 15.75 -12.33 3.70
C LEU A 168 15.25 -11.66 2.41
N GLU A 169 15.93 -11.85 1.28
CA GLU A 169 15.52 -11.30 -0.02
C GLU A 169 14.13 -11.79 -0.42
N GLN A 170 13.85 -13.09 -0.26
CA GLN A 170 12.53 -13.65 -0.52
C GLN A 170 11.48 -13.07 0.43
N GLN A 171 11.79 -12.90 1.72
CA GLN A 171 10.88 -12.26 2.68
C GLN A 171 10.59 -10.80 2.30
N LEU A 172 11.60 -10.01 1.95
CA LEU A 172 11.45 -8.62 1.52
C LEU A 172 10.65 -8.51 0.21
N ARG A 173 10.81 -9.49 -0.68
CA ARG A 173 10.02 -9.60 -1.91
C ARG A 173 8.55 -9.88 -1.62
N GLU A 174 8.23 -10.84 -0.76
CA GLU A 174 6.85 -11.12 -0.35
C GLU A 174 6.21 -9.90 0.33
N GLN A 175 6.93 -9.24 1.23
CA GLN A 175 6.46 -8.01 1.87
C GLN A 175 6.18 -6.89 0.88
N ARG A 176 7.00 -6.74 -0.18
CA ARG A 176 6.77 -5.77 -1.24
C ARG A 176 5.48 -6.07 -2.00
N ILE A 177 5.24 -7.33 -2.36
CA ILE A 177 4.01 -7.74 -3.05
C ILE A 177 2.80 -7.49 -2.13
N GLN A 178 2.88 -7.87 -0.85
CA GLN A 178 1.82 -7.61 0.13
C GLN A 178 1.49 -6.12 0.26
N ARG A 179 2.50 -5.26 0.41
CA ARG A 179 2.28 -3.81 0.46
C ARG A 179 1.62 -3.28 -0.80
N ALA A 180 2.04 -3.75 -1.97
CA ALA A 180 1.43 -3.35 -3.23
C ALA A 180 -0.05 -3.78 -3.31
N MET A 181 -0.43 -4.96 -2.80
CA MET A 181 -1.84 -5.37 -2.70
C MET A 181 -2.65 -4.43 -1.80
N GLY A 182 -2.14 -4.09 -0.62
CA GLY A 182 -2.78 -3.11 0.27
C GLY A 182 -2.89 -1.72 -0.37
N CYS A 183 -1.87 -1.33 -1.16
CA CYS A 183 -1.89 -0.08 -1.91
C CYS A 183 -2.94 -0.05 -3.03
N ILE A 184 -3.30 -1.19 -3.63
CA ILE A 184 -4.41 -1.26 -4.58
C ILE A 184 -5.73 -0.97 -3.84
N SER A 185 -5.92 -1.51 -2.64
CA SER A 185 -7.09 -1.19 -1.81
C SER A 185 -7.14 0.27 -1.41
N LEU A 186 -6.01 0.84 -0.96
CA LEU A 186 -5.92 2.26 -0.62
C LEU A 186 -6.24 3.17 -1.82
N LEU A 187 -5.73 2.84 -3.01
CA LEU A 187 -6.08 3.56 -4.23
C LEU A 187 -7.57 3.49 -4.52
N TRP A 188 -8.23 2.36 -4.26
CA TRP A 188 -9.68 2.25 -4.38
C TRP A 188 -10.40 3.19 -3.42
N PHE A 189 -10.06 3.16 -2.13
CA PHE A 189 -10.71 4.03 -1.14
C PHE A 189 -10.56 5.52 -1.48
N VAL A 190 -9.40 5.92 -2.00
CA VAL A 190 -9.18 7.29 -2.49
C VAL A 190 -9.98 7.57 -3.77
N THR A 191 -9.94 6.65 -4.75
CA THR A 191 -10.59 6.82 -6.06
C THR A 191 -12.11 6.90 -5.93
N ASP A 192 -12.69 6.11 -5.04
CA ASP A 192 -14.13 6.08 -4.75
C ASP A 192 -14.62 7.36 -4.05
N ARG A 193 -13.70 8.18 -3.52
CA ARG A 193 -14.00 9.45 -2.83
C ARG A 193 -13.44 10.68 -3.53
N LEU A 194 -13.08 10.58 -4.81
CA LEU A 194 -12.52 11.68 -5.60
C LEU A 194 -13.34 12.98 -5.52
N GLU A 195 -14.66 12.89 -5.39
CA GLU A 195 -15.56 14.04 -5.31
C GLU A 195 -15.42 14.84 -4.01
N ALA A 196 -14.97 14.20 -2.92
CA ALA A 196 -14.73 14.83 -1.62
C ALA A 196 -13.30 15.37 -1.47
N LEU A 197 -12.43 15.13 -2.46
CA LEU A 197 -11.00 15.46 -2.40
C LEU A 197 -10.66 16.74 -3.18
N PRO A 198 -9.50 17.36 -2.92
CA PRO A 198 -9.00 18.47 -3.72
C PRO A 198 -8.91 18.09 -5.21
N LEU A 199 -9.13 19.06 -6.10
CA LEU A 199 -9.06 18.83 -7.57
C LEU A 199 -7.71 18.25 -8.03
N SER A 200 -6.64 18.57 -7.30
CA SER A 200 -5.29 18.03 -7.50
C SER A 200 -5.24 16.50 -7.38
N ALA A 201 -6.12 15.87 -6.57
CA ALA A 201 -6.18 14.43 -6.42
C ALA A 201 -6.58 13.74 -7.74
N MET A 202 -7.63 14.24 -8.41
CA MET A 202 -8.06 13.69 -9.69
C MET A 202 -7.00 13.89 -10.79
N ASN A 203 -6.33 15.05 -10.84
CA ASN A 203 -5.21 15.26 -11.76
C ASN A 203 -4.03 14.32 -11.45
N SER A 204 -3.74 14.08 -10.16
CA SER A 204 -2.72 13.13 -9.73
C SER A 204 -3.03 11.72 -10.25
N ILE A 205 -4.27 11.26 -10.10
CA ILE A 205 -4.73 9.93 -10.54
C ILE A 205 -4.75 9.82 -12.07
N LEU A 206 -5.39 10.76 -12.76
CA LEU A 206 -5.68 10.63 -14.21
C LEU A 206 -4.52 11.05 -15.11
N ARG A 207 -3.70 12.02 -14.70
CA ARG A 207 -2.68 12.64 -15.57
C ARG A 207 -1.27 12.36 -15.09
N LYS A 208 -0.95 12.69 -13.85
CA LYS A 208 0.42 12.56 -13.31
C LYS A 208 0.85 11.09 -13.23
N ASN A 209 0.01 10.27 -12.60
CA ASN A 209 0.30 8.85 -12.36
C ASN A 209 -0.30 7.92 -13.43
N ASP A 210 -1.23 8.43 -14.26
CA ASP A 210 -1.89 7.69 -15.34
C ASP A 210 -2.49 6.35 -14.86
N ILE A 211 -3.16 6.40 -13.71
CA ILE A 211 -3.66 5.23 -13.00
C ILE A 211 -4.63 4.38 -13.84
N PRO A 212 -5.51 4.91 -14.73
CA PRO A 212 -6.33 4.05 -15.57
C PRO A 212 -5.49 3.15 -16.50
N PHE A 213 -4.46 3.69 -17.13
CA PHE A 213 -3.53 2.89 -17.93
C PHE A 213 -2.77 1.88 -17.07
N GLY A 214 -2.24 2.35 -15.95
CA GLY A 214 -1.47 1.51 -15.05
C GLY A 214 -2.28 0.36 -14.44
N LEU A 215 -3.51 0.60 -13.99
CA LEU A 215 -4.41 -0.44 -13.48
C LEU A 215 -4.79 -1.46 -14.55
N ALA A 216 -4.89 -1.05 -15.82
CA ALA A 216 -5.11 -2.00 -16.91
C ALA A 216 -3.96 -3.00 -17.01
N GLU A 217 -2.71 -2.52 -16.92
CA GLU A 217 -1.54 -3.39 -16.87
C GLU A 217 -1.50 -4.25 -15.59
N VAL A 218 -1.92 -3.72 -14.42
CA VAL A 218 -2.05 -4.54 -13.19
C VAL A 218 -3.06 -5.66 -13.36
N LEU A 219 -4.23 -5.37 -13.93
CA LEU A 219 -5.28 -6.36 -14.20
C LEU A 219 -4.79 -7.44 -15.15
N LEU A 220 -4.01 -7.07 -16.18
CA LEU A 220 -3.40 -8.03 -17.11
C LEU A 220 -2.28 -8.85 -16.46
N LEU A 221 -1.55 -8.26 -15.50
CA LEU A 221 -0.51 -8.95 -14.73
C LEU A 221 -1.08 -9.98 -13.74
N GLN A 222 -2.28 -9.73 -13.21
CA GLN A 222 -2.96 -10.55 -12.19
C GLN A 222 -2.04 -10.93 -11.00
N PRO A 223 -1.40 -9.95 -10.31
CA PRO A 223 -0.36 -10.23 -9.32
C PRO A 223 -0.85 -10.99 -8.08
N TRP A 224 -2.16 -11.07 -7.87
CA TRP A 224 -2.83 -11.81 -6.79
C TRP A 224 -2.97 -13.30 -7.07
N LEU A 225 -2.55 -13.77 -8.25
CA LEU A 225 -2.65 -15.17 -8.66
C LEU A 225 -1.26 -15.72 -9.01
N ARG A 226 -0.93 -16.88 -8.43
CA ARG A 226 0.31 -17.61 -8.71
C ARG A 226 -0.01 -19.02 -9.19
N ARG A 227 0.72 -19.50 -10.20
CA ARG A 227 0.55 -20.82 -10.79
C ARG A 227 1.89 -21.52 -10.92
N SER A 228 1.95 -22.78 -10.49
CA SER A 228 3.06 -23.71 -10.74
C SER A 228 2.48 -25.10 -10.95
N ALA A 229 3.28 -26.06 -11.43
CA ALA A 229 2.82 -27.38 -11.87
C ALA A 229 1.86 -28.06 -10.87
N GLY A 230 0.55 -27.97 -11.14
CA GLY A 230 -0.53 -28.53 -10.32
C GLY A 230 -0.95 -27.71 -9.08
N VAL A 231 -0.29 -26.59 -8.77
CA VAL A 231 -0.60 -25.75 -7.61
C VAL A 231 -0.95 -24.33 -8.06
N VAL A 232 -2.12 -23.87 -7.64
CA VAL A 232 -2.54 -22.48 -7.79
C VAL A 232 -2.63 -21.86 -6.40
N GLN A 233 -2.05 -20.67 -6.23
CA GLN A 233 -2.21 -19.87 -5.03
C GLN A 233 -2.89 -18.56 -5.38
N LYS A 234 -3.80 -18.11 -4.52
CA LYS A 234 -4.47 -16.82 -4.63
C LYS A 234 -4.26 -16.00 -3.38
N PHE A 235 -4.16 -14.69 -3.53
CA PHE A 235 -3.96 -13.78 -2.42
C PHE A 235 -5.24 -13.69 -1.56
N HIS A 236 -5.10 -13.95 -0.27
CA HIS A 236 -6.19 -13.88 0.70
C HIS A 236 -5.67 -13.43 2.07
N LYS A 237 -6.30 -12.40 2.66
CA LYS A 237 -6.01 -11.90 4.02
C LYS A 237 -4.51 -11.66 4.31
N GLY A 238 -3.80 -11.07 3.34
CA GLY A 238 -2.38 -10.72 3.51
C GLY A 238 -1.39 -11.82 3.13
N ALA A 239 -1.84 -13.00 2.68
CA ALA A 239 -0.95 -14.09 2.29
C ALA A 239 -1.42 -14.78 1.00
N PHE A 240 -0.50 -15.45 0.30
CA PHE A 240 -0.84 -16.37 -0.78
C PHE A 240 -1.25 -17.72 -0.19
N VAL A 241 -2.48 -18.15 -0.44
CA VAL A 241 -3.02 -19.42 0.03
C VAL A 241 -3.31 -20.32 -1.16
N VAL A 242 -3.21 -21.64 -1.00
CA VAL A 242 -3.55 -22.60 -2.05
C VAL A 242 -5.04 -22.47 -2.38
N ALA A 243 -5.37 -22.35 -3.66
CA ALA A 243 -6.73 -22.13 -4.16
C ALA A 243 -7.08 -23.20 -5.22
N PRO A 244 -7.50 -24.40 -4.80
CA PRO A 244 -7.84 -25.50 -5.72
C PRO A 244 -9.16 -25.25 -6.47
N GLY A 245 -9.23 -25.74 -7.72
CA GLY A 245 -10.45 -25.72 -8.53
C GLY A 245 -11.07 -24.32 -8.65
N ASN A 246 -12.37 -24.24 -8.38
CA ASN A 246 -13.16 -23.00 -8.49
C ASN A 246 -12.73 -21.91 -7.49
N GLU A 247 -11.95 -22.22 -6.45
CA GLU A 247 -11.43 -21.20 -5.53
C GLU A 247 -10.42 -20.27 -6.22
N SER A 248 -9.72 -20.76 -7.25
CA SER A 248 -8.82 -19.93 -8.05
C SER A 248 -9.55 -18.83 -8.84
N GLU A 249 -10.83 -19.07 -9.14
CA GLU A 249 -11.70 -18.15 -9.89
C GLU A 249 -12.43 -17.15 -8.99
N ARG A 250 -12.45 -17.37 -7.67
CA ARG A 250 -13.07 -16.44 -6.72
C ARG A 250 -12.31 -15.13 -6.68
N VAL A 251 -13.00 -14.02 -6.91
CA VAL A 251 -12.39 -12.68 -6.87
C VAL A 251 -11.86 -12.40 -5.47
N CYS A 252 -10.58 -12.03 -5.38
CA CYS A 252 -9.99 -11.60 -4.11
C CYS A 252 -10.12 -10.09 -3.92
N VAL A 253 -9.88 -9.59 -2.71
CA VAL A 253 -10.07 -8.16 -2.35
C VAL A 253 -9.27 -7.20 -3.24
N PRO A 254 -7.93 -7.33 -3.41
CA PRO A 254 -7.19 -6.40 -4.26
C PRO A 254 -7.60 -6.50 -5.74
N GLU A 255 -8.05 -7.66 -6.20
CA GLU A 255 -8.60 -7.83 -7.55
C GLU A 255 -9.91 -7.07 -7.72
N ALA A 256 -10.84 -7.18 -6.75
CA ALA A 256 -12.09 -6.41 -6.75
C ALA A 256 -11.81 -4.91 -6.72
N HIS A 257 -10.91 -4.46 -5.85
CA HIS A 257 -10.53 -3.05 -5.74
C HIS A 257 -9.90 -2.49 -7.02
N ALA A 258 -9.03 -3.26 -7.70
CA ALA A 258 -8.49 -2.86 -9.00
C ALA A 258 -9.61 -2.69 -10.05
N TRP A 259 -10.59 -3.60 -10.06
CA TRP A 259 -11.75 -3.52 -10.95
C TRP A 259 -12.70 -2.37 -10.60
N PHE A 260 -12.92 -2.09 -9.31
CA PHE A 260 -13.75 -0.97 -8.88
C PHE A 260 -13.09 0.37 -9.21
N CYS A 261 -11.77 0.50 -9.03
CA CYS A 261 -11.03 1.64 -9.55
C CYS A 261 -11.24 1.80 -11.05
N MET A 262 -11.07 0.73 -11.83
CA MET A 262 -11.26 0.76 -13.28
C MET A 262 -12.69 1.21 -13.65
N HIS A 263 -13.69 0.71 -12.94
CA HIS A 263 -15.07 1.12 -13.09
C HIS A 263 -15.25 2.61 -12.81
N LYS A 264 -14.83 3.13 -11.66
CA LYS A 264 -14.96 4.57 -11.35
C LYS A 264 -14.25 5.41 -12.40
N LEU A 265 -13.00 5.08 -12.75
CA LEU A 265 -12.19 5.90 -13.65
C LEU A 265 -12.67 5.90 -15.11
N LEU A 266 -13.29 4.81 -15.58
CA LEU A 266 -13.79 4.70 -16.96
C LEU A 266 -15.27 5.05 -17.12
N CYS A 267 -16.09 4.90 -16.08
CA CYS A 267 -17.54 5.08 -16.18
C CYS A 267 -18.00 6.43 -15.60
N ASP A 268 -17.28 7.00 -14.63
CA ASP A 268 -17.59 8.31 -14.06
C ASP A 268 -17.49 9.42 -15.10
N ALA A 269 -18.46 10.34 -15.09
CA ALA A 269 -18.56 11.40 -16.08
C ALA A 269 -17.40 12.40 -15.99
N GLU A 270 -16.98 12.75 -14.77
CA GLU A 270 -15.92 13.72 -14.54
C GLU A 270 -14.55 13.12 -14.89
N CYS A 271 -14.31 11.86 -14.50
CA CYS A 271 -13.08 11.16 -14.88
C CYS A 271 -12.93 11.03 -16.40
N ARG A 272 -13.99 10.60 -17.10
CA ARG A 272 -14.01 10.51 -18.57
C ARG A 272 -13.77 11.85 -19.25
N ARG A 273 -14.31 12.94 -18.71
CA ARG A 273 -14.13 14.28 -19.25
C ARG A 273 -12.67 14.72 -19.22
N GLN A 274 -11.93 14.33 -18.17
CA GLN A 274 -10.55 14.78 -17.96
C GLN A 274 -9.49 13.84 -18.52
N TYR A 275 -9.79 12.55 -18.63
CA TYR A 275 -8.84 11.54 -19.06
C TYR A 275 -8.63 11.56 -20.57
N GLN A 276 -7.39 11.81 -20.98
CA GLN A 276 -7.02 11.86 -22.39
C GLN A 276 -6.48 10.51 -22.86
N TYR A 277 -7.12 9.96 -23.89
CA TYR A 277 -6.68 8.74 -24.54
C TYR A 277 -5.61 9.02 -25.58
N THR A 278 -4.56 8.21 -25.57
CA THR A 278 -3.63 8.05 -26.70
C THR A 278 -3.86 6.68 -27.35
N GLN A 279 -3.32 6.46 -28.55
CA GLN A 279 -3.47 5.16 -29.22
C GLN A 279 -2.93 4.00 -28.38
N ASN A 280 -1.79 4.21 -27.69
CA ASN A 280 -1.20 3.20 -26.81
C ASN A 280 -2.08 2.93 -25.60
N LYS A 281 -2.60 3.98 -24.95
CA LYS A 281 -3.51 3.84 -23.80
C LYS A 281 -4.77 3.07 -24.17
N LYS A 282 -5.39 3.43 -25.30
CA LYS A 282 -6.55 2.73 -25.86
C LYS A 282 -6.24 1.26 -26.09
N ALA A 283 -5.13 0.94 -26.76
CA ALA A 283 -4.77 -0.44 -27.06
C ALA A 283 -4.60 -1.29 -25.80
N THR A 284 -3.92 -0.77 -24.76
CA THR A 284 -3.78 -1.47 -23.48
C THR A 284 -5.11 -1.66 -22.77
N LEU A 285 -5.94 -0.60 -22.66
CA LEU A 285 -7.24 -0.70 -21.99
C LEU A 285 -8.15 -1.74 -22.67
N LEU A 286 -8.14 -1.82 -24.00
CA LEU A 286 -8.93 -2.80 -24.73
C LEU A 286 -8.49 -4.25 -24.50
N ARG A 287 -7.22 -4.50 -24.12
CA ARG A 287 -6.75 -5.85 -23.76
C ARG A 287 -7.44 -6.37 -22.50
N VAL A 288 -7.82 -5.49 -21.57
CA VAL A 288 -8.53 -5.85 -20.33
C VAL A 288 -9.86 -6.57 -20.61
N ARG A 289 -10.47 -6.36 -21.79
CA ARG A 289 -11.70 -7.06 -22.21
C ARG A 289 -11.57 -8.59 -22.15
N SER A 290 -10.38 -9.14 -22.37
CA SER A 290 -10.18 -10.60 -22.32
C SER A 290 -10.34 -11.19 -20.92
N LEU A 291 -10.31 -10.35 -19.88
CA LEU A 291 -10.47 -10.76 -18.49
C LEU A 291 -11.95 -10.75 -18.03
N LEU A 292 -12.83 -10.02 -18.74
CA LEU A 292 -14.26 -9.89 -18.44
C LEU A 292 -15.02 -11.14 -18.95
N ASN A 293 -14.86 -12.25 -18.23
CA ASN A 293 -15.61 -13.49 -18.48
C ASN A 293 -16.88 -13.56 -17.62
N GLU A 294 -17.78 -14.50 -17.94
CA GLU A 294 -19.05 -14.70 -17.24
C GLU A 294 -18.85 -14.91 -15.73
N THR A 295 -17.87 -15.72 -15.32
CA THR A 295 -17.56 -15.98 -13.90
C THR A 295 -17.16 -14.71 -13.13
N LEU A 296 -16.45 -13.78 -13.77
CA LEU A 296 -16.10 -12.49 -13.18
C LEU A 296 -17.32 -11.57 -13.10
N LEU A 297 -18.13 -11.51 -14.17
CA LEU A 297 -19.34 -10.69 -14.21
C LEU A 297 -20.42 -11.18 -13.23
N ASP A 298 -20.51 -12.49 -12.98
CA ASP A 298 -21.40 -13.06 -11.96
C ASP A 298 -20.99 -12.62 -10.54
N GLN A 299 -19.69 -12.52 -10.28
CA GLN A 299 -19.16 -12.09 -8.98
C GLN A 299 -19.19 -10.57 -8.82
N LEU A 300 -18.97 -9.81 -9.90
CA LEU A 300 -18.97 -8.34 -9.91
C LEU A 300 -19.85 -7.80 -11.06
N PRO A 301 -21.19 -7.81 -10.91
CA PRO A 301 -22.12 -7.43 -11.99
C PRO A 301 -21.93 -6.00 -12.53
N ALA A 302 -21.45 -5.08 -11.70
CA ALA A 302 -21.16 -3.70 -12.09
C ALA A 302 -20.12 -3.58 -13.23
N LEU A 303 -19.31 -4.62 -13.47
CA LEU A 303 -18.31 -4.62 -14.55
C LEU A 303 -18.92 -4.73 -15.94
N GLN A 304 -20.23 -4.95 -16.07
CA GLN A 304 -20.94 -4.78 -17.34
C GLN A 304 -20.81 -3.35 -17.88
N ASP A 305 -20.78 -2.35 -17.00
CA ASP A 305 -20.59 -0.95 -17.39
C ASP A 305 -19.16 -0.70 -17.88
N VAL A 306 -18.17 -1.38 -17.30
CA VAL A 306 -16.77 -1.35 -17.79
C VAL A 306 -16.69 -2.00 -19.17
N GLN A 307 -17.36 -3.14 -19.38
CA GLN A 307 -17.41 -3.80 -20.68
C GLN A 307 -17.98 -2.86 -21.75
N ARG A 308 -19.08 -2.16 -21.43
CA ARG A 308 -19.68 -1.16 -22.33
C ARG A 308 -18.73 0.01 -22.59
N ALA A 309 -18.09 0.55 -21.56
CA ALA A 309 -17.13 1.65 -21.71
C ALA A 309 -15.94 1.26 -22.61
N LEU A 310 -15.45 0.02 -22.49
CA LEU A 310 -14.40 -0.51 -23.37
C LEU A 310 -14.89 -0.76 -24.80
N GLU A 311 -16.16 -1.12 -25.00
CA GLU A 311 -16.78 -1.20 -26.32
C GLU A 311 -16.88 0.17 -26.98
N GLU A 312 -17.38 1.18 -26.27
CA GLU A 312 -17.42 2.57 -26.73
C GLU A 312 -16.02 3.08 -27.10
N LEU A 313 -15.03 2.81 -26.24
CA LEU A 313 -13.63 3.16 -26.48
C LEU A 313 -13.07 2.49 -27.75
N SER A 314 -13.55 1.30 -28.11
CA SER A 314 -13.10 0.61 -29.32
C SER A 314 -13.45 1.36 -30.61
N PHE A 315 -14.57 2.09 -30.62
CA PHE A 315 -15.02 2.93 -31.73
C PHE A 315 -14.43 4.35 -31.70
N MET A 316 -13.96 4.83 -30.55
CA MET A 316 -13.33 6.15 -30.42
C MET A 316 -11.96 6.18 -31.10
N GLU A 317 -11.69 7.15 -31.96
CA GLU A 317 -10.34 7.40 -32.48
C GLU A 317 -9.63 8.46 -31.60
N PRO A 318 -8.55 8.09 -30.88
CA PRO A 318 -7.76 9.06 -30.13
C PRO A 318 -7.11 10.09 -31.07
N PRO A 319 -6.98 11.35 -30.65
CA PRO A 319 -6.32 12.38 -31.46
C PRO A 319 -4.87 11.99 -31.78
N THR A 320 -4.41 12.27 -32.99
CA THR A 320 -3.08 11.89 -33.51
C THR A 320 -1.92 12.77 -32.99
N GLY A 321 -2.17 13.58 -31.95
CA GLY A 321 -1.15 14.39 -31.25
C GLY A 321 -0.65 15.63 -32.00
N THR A 322 -1.14 15.90 -33.21
CA THR A 322 -0.82 17.13 -33.97
C THR A 322 -1.55 18.37 -33.46
N GLU A 323 -2.73 18.20 -32.85
CA GLU A 323 -3.57 19.31 -32.34
C GLU A 323 -3.19 19.78 -30.91
N GLU A 324 -2.62 18.90 -30.09
CA GLU A 324 -2.29 19.21 -28.68
C GLU A 324 -1.03 20.07 -28.51
N LYS A 325 -0.12 20.08 -29.50
CA LYS A 325 1.13 20.87 -29.44
C LYS A 325 0.92 22.39 -29.28
N PHE A 326 -0.30 22.89 -29.50
CA PHE A 326 -0.62 24.31 -29.50
C PHE A 326 -1.51 24.77 -28.34
N ARG A 327 -1.96 23.87 -27.45
CA ARG A 327 -2.71 24.26 -26.24
C ARG A 327 -1.77 24.29 -25.03
N SER A 328 -1.22 25.48 -24.75
CA SER A 328 -0.55 25.73 -23.47
C SER A 328 -1.61 26.10 -22.43
N THR A 329 -1.97 25.13 -21.58
CA THR A 329 -2.81 25.39 -20.41
C THR A 329 -1.87 25.60 -19.23
N LEU A 330 -1.88 26.80 -18.65
CA LEU A 330 -1.22 27.05 -17.37
C LEU A 330 -2.08 26.42 -16.27
N VAL A 331 -1.54 25.42 -15.58
CA VAL A 331 -2.21 24.74 -14.47
C VAL A 331 -1.35 24.93 -13.23
N ILE A 332 -1.93 25.51 -12.17
CA ILE A 332 -1.30 25.65 -10.85
C ILE A 332 -1.88 24.53 -9.98
N GLU A 333 -1.03 23.61 -9.56
CA GLU A 333 -1.42 22.45 -8.75
C GLU A 333 -0.68 22.45 -7.42
N GLN A 334 -1.37 21.95 -6.39
CA GLN A 334 -0.72 21.58 -5.14
C GLN A 334 0.22 20.41 -5.39
N VAL A 335 1.37 20.43 -4.72
CA VAL A 335 2.38 19.37 -4.81
C VAL A 335 2.56 18.66 -3.47
N PRO A 336 2.87 17.36 -3.47
CA PRO A 336 3.22 16.62 -2.26
C PRO A 336 4.45 17.27 -1.56
N ARG A 337 4.33 17.51 -0.25
CA ARG A 337 5.33 18.26 0.54
C ARG A 337 6.14 17.38 1.50
N LEU A 338 5.52 16.35 2.06
CA LEU A 338 6.11 15.49 3.08
C LEU A 338 7.30 14.71 2.52
N MET A 339 7.15 14.07 1.35
CA MET A 339 8.24 13.31 0.73
C MET A 339 9.45 14.22 0.44
N SER A 340 9.21 15.45 -0.02
CA SER A 340 10.25 16.43 -0.30
C SER A 340 11.00 16.89 0.97
N ALA A 341 10.34 16.86 2.13
CA ALA A 341 10.95 17.17 3.42
C ALA A 341 11.77 15.99 3.97
N ILE A 342 11.43 14.76 3.60
CA ILE A 342 12.08 13.53 4.08
C ILE A 342 13.29 13.13 3.21
N ASP A 343 13.14 13.03 1.88
CA ASP A 343 14.20 12.61 0.95
C ASP A 343 14.95 13.84 0.39
N LEU A 344 15.66 14.55 1.28
CA LEU A 344 16.40 15.75 0.92
C LEU A 344 17.61 15.39 0.03
N PRO A 345 17.83 16.10 -1.11
CA PRO A 345 19.00 15.87 -1.97
C PRO A 345 20.35 16.10 -1.26
N SER A 346 20.37 16.90 -0.21
CA SER A 346 21.55 17.21 0.61
C SER A 346 21.79 16.22 1.75
N ALA A 347 20.93 15.22 1.94
CA ALA A 347 21.06 14.26 3.03
C ALA A 347 22.28 13.35 2.85
N ASP A 348 23.05 13.14 3.93
CA ASP A 348 24.19 12.23 3.93
C ASP A 348 23.72 10.80 4.24
N TRP A 349 23.24 10.11 3.21
CA TRP A 349 22.78 8.72 3.33
C TRP A 349 23.89 7.75 3.76
N ALA A 350 25.15 8.04 3.47
CA ALA A 350 26.27 7.20 3.89
C ALA A 350 26.46 7.25 5.41
N ALA A 351 26.38 8.45 6.01
CA ALA A 351 26.39 8.63 7.46
C ALA A 351 25.20 7.94 8.13
N GLN A 352 24.00 8.02 7.54
CA GLN A 352 22.81 7.33 8.05
C GLN A 352 22.96 5.81 8.04
N VAL A 353 23.46 5.24 6.93
CA VAL A 353 23.76 3.80 6.83
C VAL A 353 24.75 3.37 7.90
N GLU A 354 25.83 4.14 8.08
CA GLU A 354 26.86 3.82 9.06
C GLU A 354 26.34 3.90 10.51
N ARG A 355 25.48 4.89 10.83
CA ARG A 355 24.80 4.94 12.13
C ARG A 355 23.96 3.69 12.34
N MET A 356 23.15 3.31 11.35
CA MET A 356 22.26 2.15 11.47
C MET A 356 23.04 0.84 11.57
N LYS A 357 24.18 0.69 10.88
CA LYS A 357 25.08 -0.46 11.08
C LYS A 357 25.54 -0.60 12.52
N ARG A 358 25.95 0.52 13.15
CA ARG A 358 26.39 0.52 14.56
C ARG A 358 25.24 0.15 15.49
N LEU A 359 24.06 0.74 15.30
CA LEU A 359 22.86 0.43 16.08
C LEU A 359 22.50 -1.07 15.99
N LEU A 360 22.45 -1.61 14.77
CA LEU A 360 22.09 -3.02 14.53
C LEU A 360 23.15 -4.01 15.02
N SER A 361 24.40 -3.57 15.17
CA SER A 361 25.50 -4.38 15.71
C SER A 361 25.60 -4.31 17.24
N ASP A 362 24.88 -3.39 17.89
CA ASP A 362 24.87 -3.27 19.34
C ASP A 362 24.01 -4.38 19.97
N ARG A 363 24.67 -5.23 20.76
CA ARG A 363 24.01 -6.37 21.42
C ARG A 363 22.97 -5.92 22.45
N SER A 364 23.18 -4.80 23.12
CA SER A 364 22.23 -4.28 24.11
C SER A 364 20.93 -3.83 23.45
N GLU A 365 21.03 -3.14 22.32
CA GLU A 365 19.89 -2.76 21.48
C GLU A 365 19.18 -3.98 20.93
N ALA A 366 19.91 -4.98 20.41
CA ALA A 366 19.32 -6.21 19.90
C ALA A 366 18.51 -6.97 20.98
N VAL A 367 19.03 -7.03 22.22
CA VAL A 367 18.31 -7.64 23.34
C VAL A 367 17.07 -6.82 23.72
N SER A 368 17.18 -5.49 23.77
CA SER A 368 16.03 -4.61 24.05
C SER A 368 14.93 -4.77 23.01
N ASP A 369 15.29 -4.78 21.72
CA ASP A 369 14.35 -4.94 20.62
C ASP A 369 13.68 -6.32 20.64
N ALA A 370 14.43 -7.37 21.03
CA ALA A 370 13.87 -8.71 21.17
C ALA A 370 12.84 -8.78 22.30
N VAL A 371 13.07 -8.09 23.43
CA VAL A 371 12.12 -8.01 24.54
C VAL A 371 10.84 -7.28 24.11
N ARG A 372 10.96 -6.14 23.43
CA ARG A 372 9.81 -5.38 22.90
C ARG A 372 8.97 -6.22 21.94
N MET A 373 9.66 -6.89 21.01
CA MET A 373 9.03 -7.82 20.07
C MET A 373 8.30 -8.96 20.77
N SER A 374 8.92 -9.57 21.79
CA SER A 374 8.29 -10.65 22.56
C SER A 374 7.00 -10.18 23.20
N GLN A 375 7.03 -9.03 23.88
CA GLN A 375 5.84 -8.45 24.53
C GLN A 375 4.71 -8.16 23.52
N LEU A 376 5.05 -7.65 22.34
CA LEU A 376 4.09 -7.45 21.26
C LEU A 376 3.49 -8.76 20.75
N PHE A 377 4.30 -9.80 20.56
CA PHE A 377 3.81 -11.11 20.11
C PHE A 377 2.95 -11.81 21.17
N ASP A 378 3.32 -11.71 22.44
CA ASP A 378 2.52 -12.21 23.55
C ASP A 378 1.12 -11.55 23.54
N LEU A 379 1.03 -10.24 23.26
CA LEU A 379 -0.25 -9.55 23.11
C LEU A 379 -1.04 -10.00 21.86
N MET A 380 -0.36 -10.17 20.72
CA MET A 380 -0.97 -10.59 19.45
C MET A 380 -1.57 -12.00 19.50
N PHE A 381 -0.86 -12.92 20.15
CA PHE A 381 -1.19 -14.35 20.17
C PHE A 381 -1.71 -14.83 21.52
N ALA A 382 -1.95 -13.93 22.48
CA ALA A 382 -2.72 -14.27 23.67
C ALA A 382 -4.08 -14.84 23.25
N ASP A 383 -4.46 -15.98 23.83
CA ASP A 383 -5.79 -16.56 23.65
C ASP A 383 -6.81 -15.61 24.29
N HIS A 384 -7.43 -14.76 23.46
CA HIS A 384 -8.55 -13.90 23.86
C HIS A 384 -9.81 -14.78 23.89
N HIS A 385 -10.09 -15.38 25.06
CA HIS A 385 -11.28 -16.19 25.32
C HIS A 385 -12.56 -15.35 25.45
#